data_AF-A0A4Q4Y777-F1
#
_entry.id   AF-A0A4Q4Y777-F1
#
_cell.length_a   1.000
_cell.length_b   1.000
_cell.length_c   1.000
_cell.angle_alpha   90.00
_cell.angle_beta   90.00
_cell.angle_gamma   90.00
#
_symmetry.space_group_name_H-M   'P 1'
#
loop_
_entity.id
_entity.type
_entity.pdbx_description
1 polymer ?
#
loop_
_entity_poly.entity_id
_entity_poly.type
_entity_poly.pdbx_seq_one_letter_code
_entity_poly.pdbx_strand_id
1 'polypeptide(L)'
;MPASAQAHARSHALLLLQKLLNLRDGASPLTLVLDSLEQSSGPAAKSKVVFVSFATLKRARDVDVFVRARGKSLAALQAEITSHYPRGGSQTHKPYPFPPIQKSSS
;
A
#
# COMPACT_ATOMS: atom_id res chain seq x y z
N MET A 1 26.01 -18.07 -20.56
CA MET A 1 25.16 -18.09 -19.35
C MET A 1 24.00 -19.04 -19.59
N PRO A 2 23.71 -20.00 -18.71
CA PRO A 2 22.65 -20.99 -18.95
C PRO A 2 21.28 -20.30 -18.96
N ALA A 3 20.53 -20.47 -20.05
CA ALA A 3 19.22 -19.83 -20.28
C ALA A 3 18.20 -20.10 -19.16
N SER A 4 18.34 -21.23 -18.46
CA SER A 4 17.49 -21.63 -17.33
C SER A 4 17.64 -20.72 -16.10
N ALA A 5 18.84 -20.27 -15.78
CA ALA A 5 19.08 -19.34 -14.66
C ALA A 5 18.44 -17.96 -14.94
N GLN A 6 18.43 -17.55 -16.20
CA GLN A 6 17.84 -16.28 -16.63
C GLN A 6 16.31 -16.33 -16.65
N ALA A 7 15.73 -17.47 -17.06
CA ALA A 7 14.29 -17.71 -16.96
C ALA A 7 13.81 -17.77 -15.50
N HIS A 8 14.59 -18.40 -14.61
CA HIS A 8 14.31 -18.44 -13.18
C HIS A 8 14.36 -17.04 -12.55
N ALA A 9 15.43 -16.26 -12.81
CA ALA A 9 15.56 -14.89 -12.31
C ALA A 9 14.44 -13.97 -12.81
N ARG A 10 14.04 -14.07 -14.09
CA ARG A 10 12.92 -13.30 -14.65
C ARG A 10 11.60 -13.66 -13.99
N SER A 11 11.33 -14.95 -13.78
CA SER A 11 10.11 -15.42 -13.12
C SER A 11 10.02 -14.93 -11.67
N HIS A 12 11.13 -15.01 -10.93
CA HIS A 12 11.23 -14.49 -9.59
C HIS A 12 11.00 -12.97 -9.53
N ALA A 13 11.63 -12.20 -10.43
CA ALA A 13 11.45 -10.74 -10.51
C ALA A 13 10.00 -10.33 -10.79
N LEU A 14 9.31 -11.05 -11.67
CA LEU A 14 7.89 -10.79 -11.97
C LEU A 14 6.98 -11.08 -10.77
N LEU A 15 7.21 -12.19 -10.06
CA LEU A 15 6.47 -12.51 -8.85
C LEU A 15 6.70 -11.46 -7.77
N LEU A 16 7.95 -11.01 -7.58
CA LEU A 16 8.27 -9.97 -6.62
C LEU A 16 7.58 -8.64 -6.97
N LEU A 17 7.65 -8.22 -8.23
CA LEU A 17 6.96 -7.03 -8.71
C LEU A 17 5.45 -7.14 -8.48
N GLN A 18 4.86 -8.30 -8.79
CA GLN A 18 3.45 -8.55 -8.55
C GLN A 18 3.08 -8.47 -7.07
N LYS A 19 3.94 -8.98 -6.16
CA LYS A 19 3.72 -8.86 -4.72
C LYS A 19 3.74 -7.41 -4.26
N LEU A 20 4.69 -6.61 -4.74
CA LEU A 20 4.78 -5.18 -4.44
C LEU A 20 3.58 -4.40 -4.96
N LEU A 21 3.18 -4.60 -6.22
CA LEU A 21 2.03 -3.91 -6.82
C LEU A 21 0.69 -4.28 -6.17
N ASN A 22 0.57 -5.50 -5.65
CA ASN A 22 -0.62 -5.95 -4.92
C ASN A 22 -0.55 -5.70 -3.41
N LEU A 23 0.51 -5.03 -2.91
CA LEU A 23 0.75 -4.79 -1.49
C LEU A 23 0.64 -6.04 -0.60
N ARG A 24 1.01 -7.22 -1.13
CA ARG A 24 0.93 -8.50 -0.40
C ARG A 24 2.17 -8.70 0.48
N ASP A 25 2.00 -9.43 1.58
CA ASP A 25 3.07 -9.90 2.48
C ASP A 25 3.99 -8.80 3.04
N GLY A 26 3.42 -7.74 3.62
CA GLY A 26 4.22 -6.66 4.20
C GLY A 26 5.08 -5.97 3.15
N ALA A 27 4.43 -5.56 2.04
CA ALA A 27 5.06 -4.78 0.98
C ALA A 27 5.78 -3.54 1.56
N SER A 28 6.81 -3.07 0.83
CA SER A 28 7.68 -1.98 1.29
C SER A 28 6.86 -0.81 1.86
N PRO A 29 7.13 -0.37 3.10
CA PRO A 29 6.39 0.74 3.73
C PRO A 29 6.54 2.05 2.97
N LEU A 30 7.51 2.14 2.06
CA LEU A 30 7.69 3.24 1.12
C LEU A 30 8.14 2.69 -0.24
N THR A 31 7.38 3.03 -1.28
CA THR A 31 7.75 2.73 -2.67
C THR A 31 7.87 4.05 -3.42
N LEU A 32 9.07 4.35 -3.90
CA LEU A 32 9.33 5.51 -4.74
C LEU A 32 9.18 5.11 -6.22
N VAL A 33 8.33 5.84 -6.94
CA VAL A 33 8.20 5.71 -8.38
C VAL A 33 8.82 6.96 -9.01
N LEU A 34 9.73 6.76 -9.95
CA LEU A 34 10.35 7.84 -10.71
C LEU A 34 9.67 7.91 -12.07
N ASP A 35 9.15 9.08 -12.43
CA ASP A 35 8.56 9.32 -13.74
C ASP A 35 9.21 10.50 -14.47
N SER A 36 8.91 10.58 -15.76
CA SER A 36 9.30 11.67 -16.64
C SER A 36 8.05 12.20 -17.34
N LEU A 37 8.12 13.41 -17.91
CA LEU A 37 7.00 14.00 -18.65
C LEU A 37 6.55 13.12 -19.84
N GLU A 38 7.48 12.39 -20.45
CA GLU A 38 7.19 11.47 -21.56
C GLU A 38 6.59 10.13 -21.10
N GLN A 39 6.76 9.79 -19.83
CA GLN A 39 6.36 8.52 -19.23
C GLN A 39 5.79 8.76 -17.84
N SER A 40 4.58 9.31 -17.79
CA SER A 40 3.88 9.58 -16.54
C SER A 40 3.61 8.28 -15.77
N SER A 41 3.90 8.28 -14.47
CA SER A 41 3.54 7.16 -13.61
C SER A 41 2.05 7.20 -13.26
N GLY A 42 1.30 6.20 -13.74
CA GLY A 42 -0.06 5.96 -13.28
C GLY A 42 -0.09 5.26 -11.91
N PRO A 43 -1.24 5.22 -11.23
CA PRO A 43 -1.39 4.47 -9.98
C PRO A 43 -1.09 2.98 -10.24
N ALA A 44 0.00 2.49 -9.66
CA ALA A 44 0.50 1.14 -9.92
C ALA A 44 -0.11 0.07 -9.00
N ALA A 45 -0.82 0.47 -7.94
CA ALA A 45 -1.31 -0.43 -6.91
C ALA A 45 -2.83 -0.33 -6.71
N LYS A 46 -3.48 -1.48 -6.49
CA LYS A 46 -4.91 -1.57 -6.13
C LYS A 46 -5.09 -1.31 -4.64
N SER A 47 -4.96 -0.06 -4.23
CA SER A 47 -5.03 0.37 -2.83
C SER A 47 -5.66 1.74 -2.71
N LYS A 48 -6.06 2.12 -1.49
CA LYS A 48 -6.49 3.50 -1.21
C LYS A 48 -5.35 4.48 -1.54
N VAL A 49 -5.49 5.28 -2.59
CA VAL A 49 -4.48 6.23 -3.05
C VAL A 49 -4.76 7.60 -2.43
N VAL A 50 -3.85 8.07 -1.58
CA VAL A 50 -3.78 9.48 -1.13
C VAL A 50 -2.78 10.21 -2.02
N PHE A 51 -3.28 11.05 -2.93
CA PHE A 51 -2.44 11.85 -3.81
C PHE A 51 -2.17 13.22 -3.20
N VAL A 52 -0.90 13.50 -2.91
CA VAL A 52 -0.45 14.79 -2.37
C VAL A 52 0.13 15.63 -3.50
N SER A 53 -0.53 16.74 -3.83
CA SER A 53 -0.17 17.58 -4.96
C SER A 53 0.50 18.89 -4.56
N PHE A 54 1.71 19.14 -5.08
CA PHE A 54 2.43 20.40 -4.92
C PHE A 54 2.21 21.37 -6.10
N ALA A 55 2.05 20.85 -7.31
CA ALA A 55 1.92 21.64 -8.54
C ALA A 55 0.68 21.30 -9.39
N THR A 56 0.09 20.12 -9.20
CA THR A 56 -1.02 19.62 -10.01
C THR A 56 -2.34 20.26 -9.57
N LEU A 57 -3.03 20.94 -10.50
CA LEU A 57 -4.30 21.61 -10.20
C LEU A 57 -5.52 20.68 -10.30
N LYS A 58 -5.40 19.55 -11.01
CA LYS A 58 -6.52 18.65 -11.30
C LYS A 58 -6.34 17.31 -10.59
N ARG A 59 -7.41 16.84 -9.95
CA ARG A 59 -7.52 15.49 -9.37
C ARG A 59 -7.47 14.44 -10.48
N ALA A 60 -6.57 13.47 -10.37
CA ALA A 60 -6.55 12.30 -11.25
C ALA A 60 -7.77 11.41 -10.99
N ARG A 61 -8.30 10.76 -12.04
CA ARG A 61 -9.61 10.07 -12.00
C ARG A 61 -9.64 8.91 -10.99
N ASP A 62 -8.48 8.29 -10.77
CA ASP A 62 -8.35 7.04 -10.01
C ASP A 62 -7.77 7.25 -8.60
N VAL A 63 -7.96 8.43 -8.02
CA VAL A 63 -7.44 8.79 -6.69
C VAL A 63 -8.58 8.88 -5.69
N ASP A 64 -8.46 8.17 -4.56
CA ASP A 64 -9.45 8.19 -3.48
C ASP A 64 -9.45 9.51 -2.70
N VAL A 65 -8.25 10.02 -2.37
CA VAL A 65 -8.08 11.25 -1.59
C VAL A 65 -7.09 12.17 -2.28
N PHE A 66 -7.49 13.43 -2.51
CA PHE A 66 -6.64 14.45 -3.11
C PHE A 66 -6.30 15.54 -2.08
N VAL A 67 -5.02 15.66 -1.75
CA VAL A 67 -4.49 16.65 -0.80
C VAL A 67 -3.70 17.70 -1.56
N ARG A 68 -4.18 18.96 -1.55
CA ARG A 68 -3.43 20.08 -2.15
C ARG A 68 -2.42 20.62 -1.14
N ALA A 69 -1.13 20.41 -1.40
CA ALA A 69 -0.04 20.80 -0.51
C ALA A 69 0.40 22.27 -0.70
N ARG A 70 0.14 22.87 -1.87
CA ARG A 70 0.55 24.25 -2.18
C ARG A 70 -0.05 25.24 -1.16
N GLY A 71 0.81 26.04 -0.53
CA GLY A 71 0.43 27.07 0.45
C GLY A 71 0.16 26.58 1.86
N LYS A 72 0.32 25.27 2.15
CA LYS A 72 0.22 24.71 3.51
C LYS A 72 1.59 24.63 4.17
N SER A 73 1.63 24.80 5.50
CA SER A 73 2.82 24.46 6.28
C SER A 73 3.02 22.95 6.35
N LEU A 74 4.25 22.51 6.61
CA LEU A 74 4.57 21.08 6.74
C LEU A 74 3.71 20.39 7.81
N ALA A 75 3.52 21.07 8.96
CA ALA A 75 2.71 20.55 10.07
C ALA A 75 1.23 20.39 9.69
N ALA A 76 0.66 21.36 8.98
CA ALA A 76 -0.73 21.28 8.52
C ALA A 76 -0.91 20.17 7.48
N LEU A 77 0.03 20.03 6.56
CA LEU A 77 0.02 18.96 5.56
C LEU A 77 0.14 17.57 6.21
N GLN A 78 1.03 17.42 7.19
CA GLN A 78 1.19 16.18 7.93
C GLN A 78 -0.10 15.77 8.68
N ALA A 79 -0.76 16.72 9.34
CA ALA A 79 -2.00 16.47 10.05
C ALA A 79 -3.12 15.99 9.10
N GLU A 80 -3.24 16.61 7.93
CA GLU A 80 -4.22 16.24 6.90
C GLU A 80 -3.95 14.84 6.32
N ILE A 81 -2.70 14.54 5.96
CA ILE A 81 -2.31 13.20 5.50
C ILE A 81 -2.62 12.14 6.57
N THR A 82 -2.28 12.44 7.83
CA THR A 82 -2.51 11.52 8.96
C THR A 82 -4.00 11.29 9.21
N SER A 83 -4.86 12.28 8.98
CA SER A 83 -6.32 12.15 9.14
C SER A 83 -6.95 11.13 8.17
N HIS A 84 -6.30 10.88 7.02
CA HIS A 84 -6.79 9.94 6.01
C HIS A 84 -6.29 8.51 6.22
N TYR A 85 -5.30 8.33 7.09
CA TYR A 85 -4.86 7.02 7.54
C TYR A 85 -5.78 6.53 8.67
N PRO A 86 -6.31 5.30 8.60
CA PRO A 86 -6.90 4.69 9.78
C PRO A 86 -5.79 4.60 10.84
N ARG A 87 -5.98 5.23 11.99
CA ARG A 87 -5.15 4.97 13.18
C ARG A 87 -5.16 3.45 13.36
N GLY A 88 -3.97 2.85 13.26
CA GLY A 88 -3.79 1.39 13.15
C GLY A 88 -4.79 0.65 14.02
N GLY A 89 -5.54 -0.25 13.39
CA GLY A 89 -6.60 -0.99 14.06
C GLY A 89 -6.08 -1.55 15.38
N SER A 90 -6.74 -1.20 16.47
CA SER A 90 -6.79 -2.07 17.63
C SER A 90 -7.40 -3.38 17.14
N GLN A 91 -6.55 -4.29 16.66
CA GLN A 91 -6.90 -5.70 16.62
C GLN A 91 -7.11 -6.11 18.06
N THR A 92 -8.33 -5.88 18.54
CA THR A 92 -8.89 -6.58 19.68
C THR A 92 -8.98 -8.03 19.23
N HIS A 93 -7.89 -8.77 19.41
CA HIS A 93 -7.89 -10.21 19.29
C HIS A 93 -8.92 -10.72 20.30
N LYS A 94 -10.15 -10.95 19.81
CA LYS A 94 -11.21 -11.57 20.59
C LYS A 94 -10.75 -13.01 20.79
N PRO A 95 -10.36 -13.43 22.01
CA PRO A 95 -9.98 -14.81 22.22
C PRO A 95 -11.18 -15.68 21.88
N TYR A 96 -10.97 -16.66 20.99
CA TYR A 96 -12.01 -17.62 20.65
C TYR A 96 -12.50 -18.29 21.94
N PRO A 97 -13.83 -18.38 22.19
CA PRO A 97 -14.33 -19.14 23.31
C PRO A 97 -14.00 -20.61 23.08
N PHE A 98 -13.13 -21.17 23.93
CA PHE A 98 -12.89 -22.61 23.96
C PHE A 98 -14.22 -23.34 24.23
N PRO A 99 -14.60 -24.34 23.41
CA PRO A 99 -15.78 -25.14 23.71
C PRO A 99 -15.55 -25.94 25.00
N PRO A 100 -16.59 -26.11 25.83
CA PRO A 100 -16.47 -26.80 27.12
C PRO A 100 -16.08 -28.27 26.91
N ILE A 101 -15.05 -28.70 27.63
CA ILE A 101 -14.59 -30.09 27.70
C ILE A 101 -15.72 -30.93 28.32
N GLN A 102 -16.37 -31.78 27.52
CA GLN A 102 -17.26 -32.81 28.04
C GLN A 102 -16.42 -33.84 28.81
N LYS A 103 -16.55 -33.83 30.14
CA LYS A 103 -16.06 -34.93 30.97
C LYS A 103 -16.95 -36.14 30.71
N SER A 104 -16.41 -37.13 29.99
CA SER A 104 -16.94 -38.49 29.95
C SER A 104 -16.76 -39.11 31.32
N SER A 105 -17.85 -39.26 32.07
CA SER A 105 -17.90 -40.13 33.24
C SER A 105 -17.86 -41.59 32.78
N SER A 106 -16.87 -42.34 33.26
CA SER A 106 -16.87 -43.80 33.35
C SER A 106 -16.45 -44.17 34.77
#